data_AF-A0A1Q9YH58-F1
#
_entry.id   AF-A0A1Q9YH58-F1
#
_cell.length_a   1.000
_cell.length_b   1.000
_cell.length_c   1.000
_cell.angle_alpha   90.00
_cell.angle_beta   90.00
_cell.angle_gamma   90.00
#
_symmetry.space_group_name_H-M   'P 1'
#
loop_
_entity.id
_entity.type
_entity.pdbx_description
1 polymer ?
#
loop_
_entity_poly.entity_id
_entity_poly.type
_entity_poly.pdbx_seq_one_letter_code
_entity_poly.pdbx_strand_id
1 'polypeptide(L)'
;CLKGHLLITFIASMIVKRIQLELLNHENKRTKKLNPISLFQNLGYQRCSVFEDKIIIHEADSKANQGYKLFKIKVPDELNLGSR
;
A
#
# COMPACT_ATOMS: atom_id res chain seq x y z
N CYS A 1 26.42 -11.86 3.71
CA CYS A 1 26.79 -10.59 4.38
C CYS A 1 25.58 -10.03 5.12
N LEU A 2 25.55 -10.07 6.46
CA LEU A 2 24.40 -9.66 7.29
C LEU A 2 24.14 -8.14 7.26
N LYS A 3 25.19 -7.31 7.10
CA LYS A 3 25.13 -5.85 7.25
C LYS A 3 24.17 -5.15 6.27
N GLY A 4 24.12 -5.60 5.02
CA GLY A 4 23.19 -5.06 4.02
C GLY A 4 21.72 -5.39 4.31
N HIS A 5 21.45 -6.61 4.79
CA HIS A 5 20.10 -7.05 5.14
C HIS A 5 19.56 -6.29 6.37
N LEU A 6 20.42 -6.02 7.36
CA LEU A 6 20.06 -5.19 8.51
C LEU A 6 19.66 -3.77 8.11
N LEU A 7 20.41 -3.16 7.17
CA LEU A 7 20.08 -1.81 6.68
C LEU A 7 18.73 -1.79 5.94
N ILE A 8 18.48 -2.76 5.06
CA ILE A 8 17.22 -2.89 4.33
C ILE A 8 16.04 -3.09 5.30
N THR A 9 16.20 -3.99 6.27
CA THR A 9 15.18 -4.24 7.30
C THR A 9 14.94 -2.99 8.15
N PHE A 10 15.98 -2.24 8.49
CA PHE A 10 15.84 -0.98 9.23
C PHE A 10 15.05 0.06 8.44
N ILE A 11 15.38 0.26 7.16
CA ILE A 11 14.65 1.18 6.27
C ILE A 11 13.18 0.75 6.14
N ALA A 12 12.92 -0.54 5.90
CA ALA A 12 11.56 -1.08 5.83
C ALA A 12 10.78 -0.83 7.14
N SER A 13 11.44 -1.03 8.29
CA SER A 13 10.86 -0.80 9.62
C SER A 13 10.53 0.68 9.84
N MET A 14 11.39 1.60 9.40
CA MET A 14 11.13 3.04 9.46
C MET A 14 9.93 3.44 8.59
N ILE A 15 9.80 2.88 7.39
CA ILE A 15 8.66 3.13 6.49
C ILE A 15 7.37 2.65 7.16
N VAL A 16 7.35 1.41 7.67
CA VAL A 16 6.18 0.86 8.38
C VAL A 16 5.83 1.70 9.60
N LYS A 17 6.84 2.17 10.36
CA LYS A 17 6.61 3.03 11.53
C LYS A 17 5.99 4.37 11.15
N ARG A 18 6.42 5.00 10.05
CA ARG A 18 5.82 6.24 9.54
C ARG A 18 4.36 6.02 9.13
N ILE A 19 4.07 4.95 8.40
CA ILE A 19 2.71 4.56 8.03
C ILE A 19 1.84 4.35 9.28
N GLN A 20 2.39 3.68 10.31
CA GLN A 20 1.69 3.47 11.57
C GLN A 20 1.36 4.79 12.29
N LEU A 21 2.31 5.73 12.35
CA LEU A 21 2.07 7.04 12.96
C LEU A 21 1.01 7.84 12.21
N GLU A 22 1.03 7.81 10.87
CA GLU A 22 0.03 8.49 10.05
C GLU A 22 -1.38 7.90 10.26
N LEU A 23 -1.48 6.56 10.34
CA LEU A 23 -2.73 5.86 10.64
C LEU A 23 -3.30 6.23 12.01
N LEU A 24 -2.44 6.38 13.02
CA LEU A 24 -2.84 6.81 14.37
C LEU A 24 -3.32 8.27 14.38
N ASN A 25 -2.64 9.16 13.66
CA ASN A 25 -3.03 10.58 13.58
C ASN A 25 -4.37 10.79 12.88
N HIS A 26 -4.75 9.89 11.97
CA HIS A 26 -5.97 9.93 11.18
C HIS A 26 -7.08 9.00 11.70
N GLU A 27 -6.97 8.54 12.94
CA GLU A 27 -7.92 7.63 13.57
C GLU A 27 -9.28 8.33 13.84
N ASN A 28 -10.17 8.30 12.85
CA ASN A 28 -11.57 8.68 12.96
C ASN A 28 -12.42 7.44 13.20
N LYS A 29 -13.66 7.60 13.71
CA LYS A 29 -14.61 6.49 14.00
C LYS A 29 -14.81 5.49 12.84
N ARG A 30 -14.48 5.86 11.58
CA ARG A 30 -14.53 4.99 10.38
C ARG A 30 -13.20 4.31 10.02
N THR A 31 -12.05 4.82 10.45
CA THR A 31 -10.69 4.32 10.13
C THR A 31 -10.04 3.53 11.27
N LYS A 32 -10.69 3.45 12.45
CA LYS A 32 -10.24 2.79 13.69
C LYS A 32 -9.81 1.30 13.59
N LYS A 33 -9.83 0.69 12.39
CA LYS A 33 -9.43 -0.70 12.15
C LYS A 33 -8.28 -0.87 11.16
N LEU A 34 -7.77 0.21 10.57
CA LEU A 34 -6.69 0.13 9.59
C LEU A 34 -5.35 0.19 10.31
N ASN A 35 -4.64 -0.93 10.34
CA ASN A 35 -3.24 -1.02 10.78
C ASN A 35 -2.36 -1.27 9.55
N PRO A 36 -1.03 -1.14 9.63
CA PRO A 36 -0.17 -1.31 8.45
C PRO A 36 -0.38 -2.67 7.75
N ILE A 37 -0.57 -3.74 8.51
CA ILE A 37 -0.78 -5.09 7.96
C ILE A 37 -2.09 -5.15 7.18
N SER A 38 -3.21 -4.71 7.77
CA SER A 38 -4.51 -4.73 7.11
C SER A 38 -4.58 -3.75 5.94
N LEU A 39 -3.87 -2.62 6.00
CA LEU A 39 -3.69 -1.70 4.87
C LEU A 39 -3.04 -2.41 3.68
N PHE A 40 -1.89 -3.04 3.88
CA PHE A 40 -1.17 -3.73 2.80
C PHE A 40 -1.95 -4.93 2.26
N GLN A 41 -2.63 -5.68 3.13
CA GLN A 41 -3.52 -6.78 2.71
C GLN A 41 -4.65 -6.25 1.82
N ASN A 42 -5.32 -5.17 2.20
CA ASN A 42 -6.40 -4.58 1.40
C ASN A 42 -5.89 -4.08 0.05
N LEU A 43 -4.70 -3.48 -0.01
CA LEU A 43 -4.06 -3.08 -1.26
C LEU A 43 -3.73 -4.30 -2.15
N GLY A 44 -3.28 -5.41 -1.55
CA GLY A 44 -3.01 -6.65 -2.26
C GLY A 44 -4.25 -7.37 -2.79
N TYR A 45 -5.43 -7.12 -2.21
CA TYR A 45 -6.72 -7.67 -2.69
C TYR A 45 -7.38 -6.83 -3.78
N GLN A 46 -6.70 -5.80 -4.29
CA GLN A 46 -7.23 -4.98 -5.35
C GLN A 46 -7.43 -5.79 -6.63
N ARG A 47 -8.67 -5.76 -7.16
CA ARG A 47 -9.03 -6.48 -8.40
C ARG A 47 -8.28 -5.88 -9.58
N CYS A 48 -7.30 -6.61 -10.09
CA CYS A 48 -6.50 -6.22 -11.25
C CYS A 48 -6.29 -7.39 -12.22
N SER A 49 -6.11 -7.07 -13.50
CA SER A 49 -5.58 -8.01 -14.49
C SER A 49 -4.10 -7.70 -14.70
N VAL A 50 -3.28 -8.73 -14.59
CA VAL A 50 -1.85 -8.67 -14.85
C VAL A 50 -1.60 -9.15 -16.28
N PHE A 51 -1.00 -8.29 -17.09
CA PHE A 51 -0.50 -8.56 -18.42
C PHE A 51 1.04 -8.54 -18.39
N GLU A 52 1.66 -8.87 -19.52
CA GLU A 52 3.12 -8.96 -19.64
C GLU A 52 3.82 -7.62 -19.44
N ASP A 53 3.22 -6.54 -19.92
CA ASP A 53 3.75 -5.17 -19.91
C ASP A 53 3.05 -4.24 -18.90
N LYS A 54 1.88 -4.64 -18.38
CA LYS A 54 1.02 -3.77 -17.58
C LYS A 54 0.11 -4.47 -16.58
N ILE A 55 -0.38 -3.69 -15.62
CA ILE A 55 -1.43 -4.09 -14.69
C ILE A 55 -2.61 -3.13 -14.87
N ILE A 56 -3.80 -3.67 -15.14
CA ILE A 56 -5.05 -2.88 -15.26
C ILE A 56 -5.87 -3.08 -14.00
N ILE A 57 -6.28 -1.98 -13.36
CA ILE A 57 -7.13 -2.00 -12.16
C ILE A 57 -8.59 -1.95 -12.58
N HIS A 58 -9.40 -2.95 -12.19
CA HIS A 58 -10.79 -3.09 -12.67
C HIS A 58 -11.82 -2.44 -11.76
N GLU A 59 -11.73 -2.68 -10.46
CA GLU A 59 -12.72 -2.18 -9.50
C GLU A 59 -12.06 -1.58 -8.27
N ALA A 60 -12.68 -0.51 -7.80
CA ALA A 60 -12.26 0.22 -6.63
C ALA A 60 -12.65 -0.57 -5.37
N ASP A 61 -11.73 -1.38 -4.81
CA ASP A 61 -11.98 -2.05 -3.54
C ASP A 61 -12.17 -0.99 -2.44
N SER A 62 -13.34 -1.02 -1.78
CA SER A 62 -13.72 0.00 -0.80
C SER A 62 -12.74 0.14 0.38
N LYS A 63 -11.99 -0.93 0.72
CA LYS A 63 -10.97 -0.92 1.78
C LYS A 63 -9.61 -0.49 1.24
N ALA A 64 -9.21 -0.94 0.06
CA ALA A 64 -8.01 -0.43 -0.62
C ALA A 64 -8.09 1.09 -0.84
N ASN A 65 -9.26 1.56 -1.28
CA ASN A 65 -9.59 2.98 -1.45
C ASN A 65 -9.46 3.81 -0.17
N GLN A 66 -9.66 3.21 1.01
CA GLN A 66 -9.43 3.91 2.27
C GLN A 66 -7.94 4.23 2.44
N GLY A 67 -7.06 3.31 2.06
CA GLY A 67 -5.61 3.54 2.04
C GLY A 67 -5.24 4.67 1.09
N TYR A 68 -5.70 4.60 -0.16
CA TYR A 68 -5.46 5.66 -1.15
C TYR A 68 -5.96 7.03 -0.68
N LYS A 69 -7.19 7.10 -0.14
CA LYS A 69 -7.76 8.34 0.39
C LYS A 69 -6.96 8.89 1.58
N LEU A 70 -6.54 8.02 2.49
CA LEU A 70 -5.77 8.39 3.68
C LEU A 70 -4.47 9.09 3.28
N PHE A 71 -3.72 8.48 2.37
CA PHE A 71 -2.44 9.02 1.92
C PHE A 71 -2.57 10.04 0.78
N LYS A 72 -3.80 10.41 0.40
CA LYS A 72 -4.11 11.31 -0.74
C LYS A 72 -3.44 10.87 -2.04
N ILE A 73 -3.33 9.55 -2.23
CA ILE A 73 -2.79 8.91 -3.42
C ILE A 73 -3.94 8.68 -4.40
N LYS A 74 -3.76 9.09 -5.65
CA LYS A 74 -4.69 8.73 -6.72
C LYS A 74 -4.50 7.26 -7.05
N VAL A 75 -5.59 6.49 -7.08
CA VAL A 75 -5.56 5.10 -7.57
C VAL A 75 -5.10 5.13 -9.04
N PRO A 76 -4.07 4.36 -9.43
CA PRO A 76 -3.67 4.27 -10.83
C PRO A 76 -4.69 3.42 -11.59
N ASP A 77 -5.11 3.89 -12.77
CA ASP A 77 -6.00 3.10 -13.65
C ASP A 77 -5.20 1.96 -14.33
N GLU A 78 -3.92 2.22 -14.60
CA GLU A 78 -2.96 1.32 -15.25
C GLU A 78 -1.57 1.51 -14.63
N LEU A 79 -0.82 0.42 -14.51
CA LEU A 79 0.56 0.42 -14.03
C LEU A 79 1.45 -0.27 -15.07
N ASN A 80 2.33 0.48 -15.72
CA ASN A 80 3.28 -0.05 -16.70
C ASN A 80 4.47 -0.69 -15.96
N LEU A 81 4.74 -1.97 -16.23
CA LEU A 81 5.83 -2.71 -15.57
C LEU A 81 7.20 -2.51 -16.25
N GLY A 82 7.21 -1.79 -17.38
CA GLY A 82 8.39 -1.58 -18.21
C GLY A 82 8.72 -2.82 -19.02
N SER A 83 8.99 -2.66 -20.31
CA SER A 83 9.58 -3.71 -21.13
C SER A 83 10.99 -3.99 -20.60
N ARG A 84 11.25 -5.24 -20.19
CA ARG A 84 12.60 -5.71 -19.89
C ARG A 84 13.48 -5.70 -21.14
#